data_AF-A0A5P2DA68-F1
#
_entry.id   AF-A0A5P2DA68-F1
#
_cell.length_a   1.000
_cell.length_b   1.000
_cell.length_c   1.000
_cell.angle_alpha   90.00
_cell.angle_beta   90.00
_cell.angle_gamma   90.00
#
_symmetry.space_group_name_H-M   'P 1'
#
loop_
_entity.id
_entity.type
_entity.pdbx_description
1 polymer ?
#
loop_
_entity_poly.entity_id
_entity_poly.type
_entity_poly.pdbx_seq_one_letter_code
_entity_poly.pdbx_strand_id
1 'polypeptide(L)'
;MPDRHQSQHKTPAIDRLSSRALSEIVRLERTRNYLQPGDTSAALRLWKDYVHRPARELWHDDEFGNVHWYCCGNPLQGRALLDGVIRAMSPRGARELRKIIEDLDASMGPSYPSTDHRR
;
A
#
# COMPACT_ATOMS: atom_id res chain seq x y z
N MET A 1 -19.82 -21.53 5.41
CA MET A 1 -18.35 -21.43 5.44
C MET A 1 -17.88 -21.24 4.01
N PRO A 2 -17.34 -20.10 3.58
CA PRO A 2 -16.72 -20.02 2.26
C PRO A 2 -15.20 -19.79 2.33
N ASP A 3 -14.53 -20.75 1.70
CA ASP A 3 -13.33 -20.73 0.88
C ASP A 3 -12.12 -19.84 1.18
N ARG A 4 -11.08 -20.54 1.64
CA ARG A 4 -9.66 -20.24 1.44
C ARG A 4 -9.30 -20.29 -0.04
N HIS A 5 -9.56 -19.23 -0.80
CA HIS A 5 -8.82 -18.99 -2.03
C HIS A 5 -7.47 -18.36 -1.70
N GLN A 6 -6.52 -19.22 -1.31
CA GLN A 6 -5.08 -19.00 -1.44
C GLN A 6 -4.74 -18.94 -2.94
N SER A 7 -5.17 -17.88 -3.60
CA SER A 7 -4.62 -17.56 -4.90
C SER A 7 -3.23 -16.99 -4.66
N GLN A 8 -2.22 -17.81 -5.00
CA GLN A 8 -0.86 -17.36 -5.30
C GLN A 8 -0.91 -16.42 -6.52
N HIS A 9 -1.56 -15.26 -6.39
CA HIS A 9 -1.44 -14.20 -7.36
C HIS A 9 -0.02 -13.67 -7.23
N LYS A 10 0.86 -13.98 -8.19
CA LYS A 10 2.09 -13.20 -8.33
C LYS A 10 1.69 -11.73 -8.32
N THR A 11 2.10 -11.01 -7.28
CA THR A 11 1.69 -9.62 -7.10
C THR A 11 2.60 -8.80 -8.01
N PRO A 12 2.12 -8.32 -9.17
CA PRO A 12 3.01 -7.75 -10.20
C PRO A 12 3.75 -6.49 -9.73
N ALA A 13 3.28 -5.85 -8.66
CA ALA A 13 3.93 -4.69 -8.06
C ALA A 13 5.24 -5.08 -7.35
N ILE A 14 5.26 -6.19 -6.62
CA ILE A 14 6.47 -6.69 -5.94
C ILE A 14 7.45 -7.30 -6.95
N ASP A 15 6.93 -7.87 -8.04
CA ASP A 15 7.75 -8.40 -9.13
C ASP A 15 8.61 -7.32 -9.84
N ARG A 16 8.31 -6.03 -9.65
CA ARG A 16 9.09 -4.90 -10.17
C ARG A 16 10.27 -4.49 -9.28
N LEU A 17 10.34 -4.98 -8.04
CA LEU A 17 11.44 -4.72 -7.13
C LEU A 17 12.66 -5.57 -7.51
N SER A 18 13.85 -5.02 -7.30
CA SER A 18 15.07 -5.82 -7.42
C SER A 18 15.08 -6.95 -6.38
N SER A 19 15.76 -8.06 -6.70
CA SER A 19 15.95 -9.18 -5.76
C SER A 19 16.55 -8.73 -4.43
N ARG A 20 17.39 -7.67 -4.46
CA ARG A 20 17.96 -7.04 -3.27
C ARG A 20 16.91 -6.33 -2.42
N ALA A 21 16.05 -5.51 -3.04
CA ALA A 21 14.97 -4.83 -2.34
C ALA A 21 13.96 -5.84 -1.75
N LEU A 22 13.64 -6.92 -2.49
CA LEU A 22 12.80 -8.01 -2.01
C LEU A 22 13.40 -8.73 -0.80
N SER A 23 14.68 -9.08 -0.86
CA SER A 23 15.38 -9.72 0.27
C SER A 23 15.40 -8.81 1.49
N GLU A 24 15.54 -7.50 1.29
CA GLU A 24 15.48 -6.52 2.36
C GLU A 24 14.09 -6.46 3.01
N ILE A 25 13.02 -6.44 2.21
CA ILE A 25 11.63 -6.47 2.70
C ILE A 25 11.40 -7.75 3.52
N VAL A 26 11.74 -8.92 2.98
CA VAL A 26 11.58 -10.20 3.68
C VAL A 26 12.33 -10.21 5.01
N ARG A 27 13.52 -9.61 5.06
CA ARG A 27 14.28 -9.46 6.31
C ARG A 27 13.57 -8.53 7.29
N LEU A 28 13.04 -7.39 6.83
CA LEU A 28 12.30 -6.46 7.70
C LEU A 28 11.04 -7.10 8.27
N GLU A 29 10.25 -7.79 7.44
CA GLU A 29 9.04 -8.51 7.87
C GLU A 29 9.31 -9.60 8.91
N ARG A 30 10.51 -10.18 8.92
CA ARG A 30 10.92 -11.20 9.90
C ARG A 30 11.56 -10.64 11.17
N THR A 31 12.04 -9.40 11.14
CA THR A 31 12.86 -8.83 12.23
C THR A 31 12.17 -7.71 12.99
N ARG A 32 11.15 -7.06 12.41
CA ARG A 32 10.40 -5.99 13.05
C ARG A 32 9.19 -6.58 13.77
N ASN A 33 9.03 -6.24 15.05
CA ASN A 33 7.92 -6.71 15.89
C ASN A 33 6.53 -6.18 15.47
N TYR A 34 6.47 -5.21 14.56
CA TYR A 34 5.25 -4.62 14.02
C TYR A 34 4.95 -5.07 12.57
N LEU A 35 5.71 -6.02 12.04
CA LEU A 35 5.48 -6.61 10.71
C LEU A 35 5.36 -8.13 10.82
N GLN A 36 4.52 -8.70 9.97
CA GLN A 36 4.44 -10.13 9.71
C GLN A 36 4.94 -10.45 8.30
N PRO A 37 5.42 -11.69 8.07
CA PRO A 37 5.74 -12.15 6.72
C PRO A 37 4.57 -11.96 5.75
N GLY A 38 4.78 -11.19 4.69
CA GLY A 38 3.79 -10.87 3.67
C GLY A 38 3.01 -9.57 3.87
N ASP A 39 3.17 -8.86 4.99
CA ASP A 39 2.44 -7.60 5.26
C ASP A 39 2.66 -6.55 4.18
N THR A 40 3.89 -6.41 3.69
CA THR A 40 4.20 -5.44 2.62
C THR A 40 3.47 -5.80 1.33
N SER A 41 3.33 -7.10 1.05
CA SER A 41 2.61 -7.61 -0.12
C SER A 41 1.11 -7.40 -0.01
N ALA A 42 0.54 -7.68 1.17
CA ALA A 42 -0.86 -7.46 1.46
C ALA A 42 -1.21 -5.97 1.37
N ALA A 43 -0.39 -5.11 1.97
CA ALA A 43 -0.57 -3.67 1.93
C ALA A 43 -0.47 -3.09 0.51
N LEU A 44 0.48 -3.55 -0.32
CA LEU A 44 0.55 -3.14 -1.73
C LEU A 44 -0.66 -3.56 -2.55
N ARG A 45 -1.20 -4.77 -2.32
CA ARG A 45 -2.44 -5.21 -2.98
C ARG A 45 -3.61 -4.36 -2.56
N LEU A 46 -3.79 -4.18 -1.25
CA LEU A 46 -4.88 -3.41 -0.68
C LEU A 46 -4.85 -1.96 -1.21
N TRP A 47 -3.66 -1.35 -1.26
CA TRP A 47 -3.49 -0.02 -1.82
C TRP A 47 -3.80 0.01 -3.31
N LYS A 48 -3.26 -0.93 -4.08
CA LYS A 48 -3.54 -1.04 -5.51
C LYS A 48 -5.04 -1.18 -5.79
N ASP A 49 -5.72 -2.05 -5.08
CA ASP A 49 -7.15 -2.30 -5.26
C ASP A 49 -7.98 -1.07 -4.85
N TYR A 50 -7.51 -0.32 -3.86
CA TYR A 50 -8.13 0.94 -3.43
C TYR A 50 -7.98 2.04 -4.48
N VAL A 51 -6.77 2.36 -4.94
CA VAL A 51 -6.53 3.49 -5.87
C VAL A 51 -7.23 3.35 -7.22
N HIS A 52 -7.61 2.12 -7.62
CA HIS A 52 -8.36 1.84 -8.84
C HIS A 52 -9.89 1.86 -8.64
N ARG A 53 -10.41 2.14 -7.44
CA ARG A 53 -11.84 2.29 -7.21
C ARG A 53 -12.40 3.55 -7.86
N PRO A 54 -13.70 3.58 -8.19
CA PRO A 54 -14.35 4.79 -8.70
C PRO A 54 -14.11 5.98 -7.76
N ALA A 55 -13.84 7.16 -8.32
CA ALA A 55 -13.55 8.36 -7.52
C ALA A 55 -14.61 8.63 -6.44
N ARG A 56 -15.90 8.42 -6.72
CA ARG A 56 -16.99 8.59 -5.74
C ARG A 56 -16.82 7.74 -4.48
N GLU A 57 -16.26 6.53 -4.59
CA GLU A 57 -16.01 5.65 -3.45
C GLU A 57 -14.76 6.10 -2.67
N LEU A 58 -13.73 6.59 -3.37
CA LEU A 58 -12.54 7.17 -2.74
C LEU A 58 -12.89 8.40 -1.90
N TRP A 59 -13.75 9.29 -2.43
CA TRP A 59 -14.24 10.47 -1.72
C TRP A 59 -15.06 10.09 -0.49
N HIS A 60 -15.93 9.09 -0.60
CA HIS A 60 -16.72 8.62 0.55
C HIS A 60 -15.82 8.03 1.65
N ASP A 61 -14.79 7.27 1.29
CA ASP A 61 -13.86 6.69 2.27
C ASP A 61 -12.94 7.74 2.90
N ASP A 62 -12.59 8.81 2.19
CA ASP A 62 -11.85 9.97 2.74
C ASP A 62 -12.71 10.79 3.72
N GLU A 63 -13.98 11.05 3.37
CA GLU A 63 -14.88 11.88 4.16
C GLU A 63 -15.48 11.15 5.38
N PHE A 64 -15.81 9.85 5.23
CA PHE A 64 -16.55 9.08 6.24
C PHE A 64 -15.76 7.88 6.80
N GLY A 65 -14.56 7.62 6.29
CA GLY A 65 -13.77 6.45 6.63
C GLY A 65 -14.26 5.18 5.92
N ASN A 66 -13.37 4.18 5.81
CA ASN A 66 -13.70 2.90 5.18
C ASN A 66 -14.64 2.06 6.08
N VAL A 67 -15.93 1.99 5.72
CA VAL A 67 -16.98 1.26 6.46
C VAL A 67 -16.71 -0.26 6.53
N HIS A 68 -15.84 -0.78 5.66
CA HIS A 68 -15.51 -2.20 5.54
C HIS A 68 -14.14 -2.57 6.13
N TRP A 69 -13.53 -1.70 6.95
CA TRP A 69 -12.19 -1.88 7.51
C TRP A 69 -11.97 -3.23 8.21
N TYR A 70 -13.03 -3.80 8.80
CA TYR A 70 -12.99 -5.05 9.56
C TYR A 70 -12.96 -6.31 8.69
N CYS A 71 -13.43 -6.28 7.44
CA CYS A 71 -13.48 -7.49 6.59
C CYS A 71 -12.20 -7.69 5.79
N CYS A 72 -11.59 -6.58 5.38
CA CYS A 72 -10.73 -6.56 4.19
C CYS A 72 -9.48 -5.69 4.41
N GLY A 73 -9.31 -5.14 5.61
CA GLY A 73 -8.25 -4.20 5.97
C GLY A 73 -8.60 -2.76 5.60
N ASN A 74 -7.93 -1.82 6.25
CA ASN A 74 -8.05 -0.39 5.94
C ASN A 74 -6.96 0.01 4.92
N PRO A 75 -7.32 0.45 3.70
CA PRO A 75 -6.34 0.85 2.68
C PRO A 75 -5.41 1.98 3.13
N LEU A 76 -5.90 2.94 3.91
CA LEU A 76 -5.08 4.04 4.46
C LEU A 76 -4.08 3.51 5.49
N GLN A 77 -4.47 2.53 6.31
CA GLN A 77 -3.55 1.85 7.23
C GLN A 77 -2.49 1.05 6.46
N GLY A 78 -2.88 0.40 5.35
CA GLY A 78 -1.95 -0.25 4.43
C GLY A 78 -0.94 0.74 3.85
N ARG A 79 -1.39 1.91 3.40
CA ARG A 79 -0.51 2.98 2.89
C ARG A 79 0.48 3.49 3.95
N ALA A 80 0.01 3.68 5.18
CA ALA A 80 0.86 4.08 6.31
C ALA A 80 1.89 2.99 6.70
N LEU A 81 1.51 1.70 6.61
CA LEU A 81 2.44 0.58 6.79
C LEU A 81 3.55 0.63 5.74
N LEU A 82 3.20 0.87 4.47
CA LEU A 82 4.18 0.99 3.39
C LEU A 82 5.16 2.16 3.61
N ASP A 83 4.70 3.30 4.11
CA ASP A 83 5.59 4.40 4.53
C ASP A 83 6.51 4.00 5.68
N GLY A 84 6.00 3.21 6.63
CA GLY A 84 6.80 2.61 7.69
C GLY A 84 7.91 1.71 7.15
N VAL A 85 7.59 0.86 6.18
CA VAL A 85 8.56 -0.02 5.50
C VAL A 85 9.61 0.82 4.76
N ILE A 86 9.20 1.82 3.97
CA ILE A 86 10.12 2.73 3.27
C ILE A 86 11.09 3.40 4.23
N ARG A 87 10.62 3.88 5.39
CA ARG A 87 11.48 4.50 6.42
C ARG A 87 12.46 3.52 7.06
N ALA A 88 12.12 2.23 7.09
CA ALA A 88 12.95 1.18 7.67
C ALA A 88 13.94 0.54 6.67
N MET A 89 13.77 0.78 5.37
CA MET A 89 14.61 0.27 4.30
C MET A 89 15.87 1.12 4.06
N SER A 90 16.88 0.51 3.44
CA SER A 90 18.02 1.21 2.88
C SER A 90 17.59 2.24 1.82
N PRO A 91 18.36 3.33 1.60
CA PRO A 91 17.99 4.37 0.63
C PRO A 91 17.76 3.86 -0.79
N ARG A 92 18.42 2.75 -1.19
CA ARG A 92 18.25 2.17 -2.52
C ARG A 92 16.96 1.36 -2.62
N GLY A 93 16.69 0.47 -1.67
CA GLY A 93 15.44 -0.30 -1.65
C GLY A 93 14.22 0.58 -1.42
N ALA A 94 14.34 1.60 -0.56
CA ALA A 94 13.30 2.60 -0.33
C ALA A 94 12.93 3.37 -1.60
N ARG A 95 13.90 3.66 -2.49
CA ARG A 95 13.63 4.33 -3.77
C ARG A 95 12.82 3.45 -4.72
N GLU A 96 13.13 2.17 -4.80
CA GLU A 96 12.40 1.23 -5.64
C GLU A 96 10.95 1.06 -5.17
N LEU A 97 10.74 0.87 -3.86
CA LEU A 97 9.40 0.76 -3.28
C LEU A 97 8.62 2.09 -3.39
N ARG A 98 9.27 3.23 -3.15
CA ARG A 98 8.64 4.54 -3.29
C ARG A 98 8.14 4.78 -4.71
N LYS A 99 8.92 4.44 -5.73
CA LYS A 99 8.51 4.61 -7.13
C LYS A 99 7.22 3.84 -7.46
N ILE A 100 7.10 2.60 -6.97
CA ILE A 100 5.89 1.80 -7.17
C ILE A 100 4.68 2.46 -6.51
N ILE A 101 4.87 3.01 -5.31
CA ILE A 101 3.80 3.68 -4.58
C ILE A 101 3.43 5.01 -5.24
N GLU A 102 4.39 5.81 -5.69
CA GLU A 102 4.15 7.05 -6.44
C GLU A 102 3.35 6.79 -7.73
N ASP A 103 3.67 5.72 -8.46
CA ASP A 103 2.91 5.29 -9.65
C ASP A 103 1.45 4.92 -9.28
N LEU A 104 1.23 4.29 -8.13
CA LEU A 104 -0.11 3.96 -7.62
C LEU A 104 -0.86 5.20 -7.13
N ASP A 105 -0.18 6.09 -6.38
CA ASP A 105 -0.76 7.33 -5.86
C ASP A 105 -1.21 8.24 -7.00
N ALA A 106 -0.43 8.31 -8.09
CA ALA A 106 -0.77 9.07 -9.29
C ALA A 106 -2.07 8.58 -9.98
N SER A 107 -2.44 7.31 -9.79
CA SER A 107 -3.66 6.75 -10.40
C SER A 107 -4.95 7.23 -9.72
N MET A 108 -4.88 7.74 -8.48
CA MET A 108 -6.03 8.39 -7.82
C MET A 108 -6.39 9.75 -8.44
N GLY A 109 -5.60 10.24 -9.40
CA GLY A 109 -5.71 11.59 -9.93
C GLY A 109 -5.22 12.63 -8.91
N PRO A 110 -5.18 13.92 -9.27
CA PRO A 110 -5.00 14.96 -8.27
C PRO A 110 -6.16 14.85 -7.29
N SER A 111 -5.88 14.47 -6.04
CA SER A 111 -6.73 14.86 -4.92
C SER A 111 -7.06 16.34 -5.14
N TYR A 112 -8.35 16.69 -5.18
CA TYR A 112 -8.84 18.03 -5.53
C TYR A 112 -8.09 19.13 -4.74
N PRO A 113 -8.02 20.36 -5.27
CA PRO A 113 -6.89 21.27 -5.13
C PRO A 113 -6.55 21.53 -3.68
N SER A 114 -5.26 21.56 -3.38
CA SER A 114 -4.69 22.23 -2.23
C SER A 114 -5.44 23.55 -2.03
N THR A 115 -6.30 23.63 -1.03
CA THR A 115 -6.94 24.88 -0.63
C THR A 115 -5.84 25.83 -0.20
N ASP A 116 -5.38 26.67 -1.15
CA ASP A 116 -4.66 27.90 -0.86
C ASP A 116 -5.64 28.83 -0.15
N HIS A 117 -5.81 28.62 1.15
CA HIS A 117 -6.32 29.65 2.04
C HIS A 117 -5.20 30.66 2.27
N ARG A 118 -4.84 31.40 1.22
CA ARG A 118 -4.10 32.64 1.35
C ARG A 118 -5.10 33.78 1.48
N ARG A 119 -5.30 34.18 2.73
CA ARG A 119 -5.90 35.46 3.10
C ARG A 119 -4.88 36.58 2.91
#